data_AF-A0A221KA33-F1
#
_entry.id   AF-A0A221KA33-F1
#
_cell.length_a   1.000
_cell.length_b   1.000
_cell.length_c   1.000
_cell.angle_alpha   90.00
_cell.angle_beta   90.00
_cell.angle_gamma   90.00
#
_symmetry.space_group_name_H-M   'P 1'
#
loop_
_entity.id
_entity.type
_entity.pdbx_description
1 polymer ?
#
loop_
_entity_poly.entity_id
_entity_poly.type
_entity_poly.pdbx_seq_one_letter_code
_entity_poly.pdbx_strand_id
1 'polypeptide(L)'
;MTLVLLDTNAYLRLAKRIRPLLGVKFGQKDYVLTVLKDVEHEVRRNRTLSFKFPWFDAEEFGAERDAATIRLTDQEKTGLNIAQGVLHSHVLSEVDRYTTGGRHPPSPTDCRVLAFSQVRDAIVVTDDLGMHLLAEDFEIPIWHGWELLDKMRSAKKVSPELVRDIYASLERNGDLTQTWAQAKTGVFARLFAGQK
;
A
#
# COMPACT_ATOMS: atom_id res chain seq x y z
N MET A 1 -18.92 2.65 2.35
CA MET A 1 -17.64 2.25 2.96
C MET A 1 -16.80 1.62 1.87
N THR A 2 -15.61 2.16 1.61
CA THR A 2 -14.72 1.66 0.57
C THR A 2 -13.45 1.13 1.22
N LEU A 3 -13.09 -0.12 0.93
CA LEU A 3 -11.86 -0.71 1.46
C LEU A 3 -10.66 -0.14 0.72
N VAL A 4 -9.61 0.17 1.47
CA VAL A 4 -8.33 0.61 0.93
C VAL A 4 -7.27 -0.37 1.45
N LEU A 5 -6.79 -1.22 0.56
CA LEU A 5 -5.87 -2.31 0.89
C LEU A 5 -4.43 -1.84 0.73
N LEU A 6 -3.66 -1.88 1.81
CA LEU A 6 -2.23 -1.58 1.78
C LEU A 6 -1.44 -2.83 1.43
N ASP A 7 -0.49 -2.71 0.51
CA ASP A 7 0.57 -3.72 0.37
C ASP A 7 1.57 -3.63 1.54
N THR A 8 2.52 -4.55 1.58
CA THR A 8 3.52 -4.63 2.65
C THR A 8 4.33 -3.34 2.77
N ASN A 9 4.79 -2.78 1.64
CA ASN A 9 5.61 -1.58 1.66
C ASN A 9 4.84 -0.33 2.10
N ALA A 10 3.63 -0.12 1.59
CA ALA A 10 2.77 0.99 2.00
C ALA A 10 2.41 0.91 3.48
N TYR A 11 2.09 -0.28 3.99
CA TYR A 11 1.86 -0.49 5.42
C TYR A 11 3.09 -0.12 6.25
N LEU A 12 4.27 -0.68 5.92
CA LEU A 12 5.50 -0.44 6.68
C LEU A 12 5.97 1.01 6.66
N ARG A 13 5.72 1.74 5.57
CA ARG A 13 6.03 3.17 5.46
C ARG A 13 5.18 4.05 6.38
N LEU A 14 3.91 3.69 6.59
CA LEU A 14 2.91 4.56 7.22
C LEU A 14 2.56 4.15 8.65
N ALA A 15 2.42 2.85 8.94
CA ALA A 15 1.83 2.34 10.17
C ALA A 15 2.61 2.71 11.43
N LYS A 16 3.94 2.89 11.34
CA LYS A 16 4.76 3.32 12.47
C LYS A 16 4.37 4.72 12.99
N ARG A 17 3.82 5.59 12.14
CA ARG A 17 3.61 7.02 12.42
C ARG A 17 2.15 7.41 12.52
N ILE A 18 1.30 6.78 11.73
CA ILE A 18 -0.13 7.03 11.73
C ILE A 18 -0.75 5.95 12.62
N ARG A 19 -1.30 6.35 13.76
CA ARG A 19 -1.82 5.42 14.78
C ARG A 19 -3.11 6.00 15.39
N PRO A 20 -4.24 5.26 15.38
CA PRO A 20 -4.47 4.06 14.59
C PRO A 20 -4.48 4.35 13.07
N LEU A 21 -3.89 3.45 12.28
CA LEU A 21 -3.94 3.45 10.81
C LEU A 21 -5.11 2.61 10.30
N LEU A 22 -5.26 1.38 10.80
CA LEU A 22 -6.18 0.39 10.24
C LEU A 22 -7.55 0.43 10.91
N GLY A 23 -8.60 0.06 10.17
CA GLY A 23 -9.97 -0.01 10.70
C GLY A 23 -10.62 1.35 10.98
N VAL A 24 -9.91 2.46 10.75
CA VAL A 24 -10.41 3.83 10.96
C VAL A 24 -11.04 4.37 9.68
N LYS A 25 -12.27 4.87 9.79
CA LYS A 25 -12.96 5.57 8.68
C LYS A 25 -12.37 6.96 8.43
N PHE A 26 -12.20 7.32 7.16
CA PHE A 26 -11.79 8.66 6.74
C PHE A 26 -12.35 9.09 5.39
N GLY A 27 -12.37 10.40 5.16
CA GLY A 27 -12.85 11.01 3.92
C GLY A 27 -14.37 10.91 3.73
N GLN A 28 -14.88 11.49 2.64
CA GLN A 28 -16.32 11.52 2.37
C GLN A 28 -16.88 10.18 1.88
N LYS A 29 -16.03 9.29 1.36
CA LYS A 29 -16.45 7.95 0.87
C LYS A 29 -16.40 6.86 1.96
N ASP A 30 -16.18 7.24 3.22
CA ASP A 30 -15.94 6.31 4.32
C ASP A 30 -14.87 5.25 3.95
N TYR A 31 -13.69 5.74 3.55
CA TYR A 31 -12.55 4.87 3.30
C TYR A 31 -12.10 4.20 4.59
N VAL A 32 -11.74 2.92 4.53
CA VAL A 32 -11.20 2.16 5.67
C VAL A 32 -9.94 1.44 5.23
N LEU A 33 -8.82 1.73 5.90
CA LEU A 33 -7.56 1.04 5.63
C LEU A 33 -7.54 -0.36 6.24
N THR A 34 -6.99 -1.30 5.48
CA THR A 34 -6.83 -2.71 5.88
C THR A 34 -5.59 -3.31 5.22
N VAL A 35 -5.23 -4.51 5.65
CA VAL A 35 -4.13 -5.33 5.12
C VAL A 35 -4.60 -6.78 5.00
N LEU A 36 -3.95 -7.55 4.12
CA LEU A 36 -4.07 -9.00 4.11
C LEU A 36 -3.13 -9.62 5.15
N LYS A 37 -3.45 -10.83 5.62
CA LYS A 37 -2.53 -11.63 6.45
C LYS A 37 -1.19 -11.91 5.75
N ASP A 38 -1.17 -11.84 4.43
CA ASP A 38 0.03 -11.98 3.60
C ASP A 38 1.12 -10.96 4.00
N VAL A 39 0.75 -9.75 4.46
CA VAL A 39 1.71 -8.75 4.95
C VAL A 39 2.50 -9.28 6.16
N GLU A 40 1.82 -9.93 7.11
CA GLU A 40 2.51 -10.51 8.27
C GLU A 40 3.41 -11.68 7.88
N HIS A 41 2.93 -12.55 7.00
CA HIS A 41 3.72 -13.67 6.51
C HIS A 41 4.98 -13.20 5.79
N GLU A 42 4.88 -12.15 4.98
CA GLU A 42 6.01 -11.59 4.25
C GLU A 42 7.06 -11.00 5.19
N VAL A 43 6.65 -10.13 6.12
CA VAL A 43 7.59 -9.47 7.04
C VAL A 43 8.29 -10.48 7.94
N ARG A 44 7.57 -11.48 8.47
CA ARG A 44 8.14 -12.51 9.36
C ARG A 44 9.06 -13.48 8.61
N ARG A 45 8.77 -13.79 7.34
CA ARG A 45 9.60 -14.67 6.51
C ARG A 45 10.87 -13.99 6.01
N ASN A 46 10.79 -12.69 5.72
CA ASN A 46 11.91 -11.92 5.20
C ASN A 46 12.77 -11.34 6.34
N ARG A 47 13.93 -11.96 6.59
CA ARG A 47 14.87 -11.55 7.64
C ARG A 47 15.33 -10.08 7.51
N THR A 48 15.41 -9.56 6.30
CA THR A 48 15.81 -8.16 6.06
C THR A 48 14.69 -7.23 6.51
N LEU A 49 13.43 -7.55 6.19
CA LEU A 49 12.28 -6.75 6.62
C LEU A 49 12.10 -6.81 8.13
N SER A 50 12.15 -7.99 8.75
CA SER A 50 12.02 -8.11 10.20
C SER A 50 13.10 -7.34 10.96
N PHE A 51 14.33 -7.33 10.44
CA PHE A 51 15.43 -6.54 11.00
C PHE A 51 15.24 -5.02 10.79
N LYS A 52 14.77 -4.60 9.60
CA LYS A 52 14.54 -3.17 9.28
C LYS A 52 13.34 -2.59 10.04
N PHE A 53 12.35 -3.41 10.34
CA PHE A 53 11.11 -3.01 10.99
C PHE A 53 10.87 -3.77 12.31
N PRO A 54 11.75 -3.62 13.33
CA PRO A 54 11.65 -4.37 14.58
C PRO A 54 10.41 -4.01 15.41
N TRP A 55 9.77 -2.88 15.11
CA TRP A 55 8.51 -2.46 15.71
C TRP A 55 7.30 -3.25 15.19
N PHE A 56 7.42 -3.97 14.09
CA PHE A 56 6.29 -4.63 13.41
C PHE A 56 5.56 -5.64 14.31
N ASP A 57 6.31 -6.39 15.11
CA ASP A 57 5.78 -7.41 16.03
C ASP A 57 5.48 -6.85 17.44
N ALA A 58 5.61 -5.55 17.68
CA ALA A 58 5.14 -4.97 18.94
C ALA A 58 3.62 -5.11 19.07
N GLU A 59 3.15 -5.43 20.28
CA GLU A 59 1.80 -5.90 20.58
C GLU A 59 0.71 -4.99 20.01
N GLU A 60 0.89 -3.69 20.17
CA GLU A 60 -0.01 -2.65 19.65
C GLU A 60 -0.24 -2.69 18.13
N PHE A 61 0.76 -3.06 17.32
CA PHE A 61 0.64 -3.14 15.87
C PHE A 61 0.02 -4.47 15.45
N GLY A 62 0.36 -5.56 16.18
CA GLY A 62 -0.29 -6.85 16.02
C GLY A 62 -1.79 -6.77 16.31
N ALA A 63 -2.16 -6.21 17.45
CA ALA A 63 -3.55 -6.04 17.86
C ALA A 63 -4.36 -5.20 16.87
N GLU A 64 -3.77 -4.12 16.32
CA GLU A 64 -4.42 -3.31 15.28
C GLU A 64 -4.64 -4.12 13.98
N ARG A 65 -3.63 -4.87 13.51
CA ARG A 65 -3.76 -5.72 12.32
C ARG A 65 -4.79 -6.82 12.52
N ASP A 66 -4.76 -7.50 13.66
CA ASP A 66 -5.72 -8.56 14.00
C ASP A 66 -7.16 -8.02 14.02
N ALA A 67 -7.37 -6.84 14.60
CA ALA A 67 -8.67 -6.19 14.66
C ALA A 67 -9.18 -5.74 13.28
N ALA A 68 -8.29 -5.34 12.37
CA ALA A 68 -8.63 -4.82 11.05
C ALA A 68 -8.52 -5.86 9.91
N THR A 69 -8.16 -7.11 10.22
CA THR A 69 -7.98 -8.18 9.25
C THR A 69 -9.32 -8.58 8.62
N ILE A 70 -9.36 -8.60 7.29
CA ILE A 70 -10.53 -9.07 6.54
C ILE A 70 -10.56 -10.59 6.48
N ARG A 71 -11.70 -11.17 6.86
CA ARG A 71 -11.97 -12.59 6.67
C ARG A 71 -12.66 -12.82 5.33
N LEU A 72 -12.06 -13.68 4.51
CA LEU A 72 -12.64 -14.13 3.25
C LEU A 72 -13.48 -15.39 3.47
N THR A 73 -14.64 -15.43 2.84
CA THR A 73 -15.44 -16.65 2.65
C THR A 73 -14.74 -17.61 1.69
N ASP A 74 -15.17 -18.87 1.65
CA ASP A 74 -14.55 -19.87 0.76
C ASP A 74 -14.83 -19.57 -0.73
N GLN A 75 -15.97 -18.94 -1.04
CA GLN A 75 -16.25 -18.44 -2.38
C GLN A 75 -15.28 -17.31 -2.75
N GLU A 76 -15.05 -16.34 -1.86
CA GLU A 76 -14.11 -15.25 -2.10
C GLU A 76 -12.66 -15.75 -2.21
N LYS A 77 -12.26 -16.75 -1.41
CA LYS A 77 -10.94 -17.38 -1.56
C LYS A 77 -10.78 -18.04 -2.92
N THR A 78 -11.81 -18.75 -3.39
CA THR A 78 -11.81 -19.36 -4.72
C THR A 78 -11.71 -18.29 -5.81
N GLY A 79 -12.53 -17.24 -5.74
CA GLY A 79 -12.49 -16.11 -6.67
C GLY A 79 -11.13 -15.41 -6.68
N LEU A 80 -10.55 -15.19 -5.50
CA LEU A 80 -9.23 -14.59 -5.32
C LEU A 80 -8.13 -15.43 -5.99
N ASN A 81 -8.16 -16.76 -5.81
CA ASN A 81 -7.15 -17.64 -6.40
C ASN A 81 -7.26 -17.68 -7.93
N ILE A 82 -8.48 -17.65 -8.48
CA ILE A 82 -8.71 -17.60 -9.93
C ILE A 82 -8.19 -16.27 -10.49
N ALA A 83 -8.63 -15.14 -9.91
CA ALA A 83 -8.21 -13.81 -10.34
C ALA A 83 -6.69 -13.62 -10.22
N GLN A 84 -6.07 -14.07 -9.13
CA GLN A 84 -4.62 -14.08 -8.96
C GLN A 84 -3.93 -14.85 -10.09
N GLY A 85 -4.45 -16.03 -10.46
CA GLY A 85 -3.92 -16.83 -11.55
C GLY A 85 -3.96 -16.12 -12.90
N VAL A 86 -5.10 -15.47 -13.21
CA VAL A 86 -5.27 -14.68 -14.45
C VAL A 86 -4.27 -13.53 -14.51
N LEU A 87 -4.18 -12.73 -13.45
CA LEU A 87 -3.25 -11.60 -13.38
C LEU A 87 -1.79 -12.05 -13.53
N HIS A 88 -1.40 -13.11 -12.82
CA HIS A 88 -0.04 -13.62 -12.88
C HIS A 88 0.29 -14.23 -14.25
N SER A 89 -0.65 -14.94 -14.88
CA SER A 89 -0.48 -15.44 -16.25
C SER A 89 -0.28 -14.31 -17.26
N HIS A 90 -1.00 -13.19 -17.12
CA HIS A 90 -0.83 -12.01 -17.97
C HIS A 90 0.57 -11.37 -17.80
N VAL A 91 1.03 -11.24 -16.56
CA VAL A 91 2.41 -10.77 -16.29
C VAL A 91 3.44 -11.66 -16.97
N LEU A 92 3.26 -12.98 -16.91
CA LEU A 92 4.16 -13.96 -17.53
C LEU A 92 4.09 -13.98 -19.06
N SER A 93 2.97 -13.60 -19.68
CA SER A 93 2.90 -13.48 -21.14
C SER A 93 3.56 -12.20 -21.66
N GLU A 94 3.74 -11.19 -20.82
CA GLU A 94 4.19 -9.84 -21.18
C GLU A 94 5.47 -9.42 -20.43
N VAL A 95 6.35 -10.36 -20.06
CA VAL A 95 7.49 -10.14 -19.14
C VAL A 95 8.38 -8.95 -19.55
N ASP A 96 8.64 -8.76 -20.85
CA ASP A 96 9.46 -7.65 -21.34
C ASP A 96 8.85 -6.29 -20.98
N ARG A 97 7.53 -6.17 -21.04
CA ARG A 97 6.82 -4.93 -20.66
C ARG A 97 7.01 -4.62 -19.18
N TYR A 98 7.05 -5.65 -18.35
CA TYR A 98 7.19 -5.53 -16.89
C TYR A 98 8.64 -5.43 -16.39
N THR A 99 9.65 -5.66 -17.25
CA THR A 99 11.08 -5.53 -16.92
C THR A 99 11.72 -4.24 -17.47
N THR A 100 10.96 -3.43 -18.21
CA THR A 100 11.42 -2.16 -18.77
C THR A 100 11.06 -0.96 -17.90
N GLY A 101 11.86 0.11 -17.96
CA GLY A 101 11.57 1.38 -17.27
C GLY A 101 11.75 1.33 -15.74
N GLY A 102 12.60 0.44 -15.22
CA GLY A 102 12.84 0.28 -13.78
C GLY A 102 11.74 -0.49 -13.04
N ARG A 103 10.82 -1.12 -13.79
CA ARG A 103 9.78 -2.00 -13.25
C ARG A 103 10.32 -3.41 -13.01
N HIS A 104 9.62 -4.12 -12.13
CA HIS A 104 9.79 -5.54 -11.93
C HIS A 104 8.44 -6.23 -12.18
N PRO A 105 8.43 -7.46 -12.73
CA PRO A 105 7.21 -8.25 -12.84
C PRO A 105 6.54 -8.44 -11.48
N PRO A 106 5.25 -8.09 -11.35
CA PRO A 106 4.49 -8.38 -10.13
C PRO A 106 4.59 -9.85 -9.76
N SER A 107 4.96 -10.12 -8.52
CA SER A 107 5.04 -11.48 -7.97
C SER A 107 3.64 -12.10 -7.83
N PRO A 108 3.54 -13.41 -7.53
CA PRO A 108 2.25 -14.02 -7.18
C PRO A 108 1.54 -13.33 -6.01
N THR A 109 2.29 -12.79 -5.04
CA THR A 109 1.73 -12.06 -3.90
C THR A 109 1.18 -10.70 -4.35
N ASP A 110 1.89 -9.99 -5.21
CA ASP A 110 1.45 -8.70 -5.75
C ASP A 110 0.17 -8.88 -6.58
N CYS A 111 0.13 -9.93 -7.42
CA CYS A 111 -1.06 -10.33 -8.16
C CYS A 111 -2.22 -10.67 -7.21
N ARG A 112 -1.95 -11.29 -6.07
CA ARG A 112 -2.98 -11.61 -5.06
C ARG A 112 -3.55 -10.35 -4.41
N VAL A 113 -2.71 -9.36 -4.10
CA VAL A 113 -3.15 -8.05 -3.57
C VAL A 113 -4.07 -7.34 -4.57
N LEU A 114 -3.71 -7.32 -5.86
CA LEU A 114 -4.54 -6.76 -6.92
C LEU A 114 -5.82 -7.57 -7.13
N ALA A 115 -5.76 -8.90 -7.15
CA ALA A 115 -6.93 -9.76 -7.29
C ALA A 115 -7.95 -9.55 -6.17
N PHE A 116 -7.51 -9.21 -4.96
CA PHE A 116 -8.42 -8.90 -3.86
C PHE A 116 -9.32 -7.69 -4.19
N SER A 117 -8.80 -6.69 -4.90
CA SER A 117 -9.58 -5.53 -5.31
C SER A 117 -10.78 -5.90 -6.17
N GLN A 118 -10.64 -6.90 -7.04
CA GLN A 118 -11.70 -7.38 -7.93
C GLN A 118 -12.76 -8.20 -7.19
N VAL A 119 -12.38 -8.86 -6.08
CA VAL A 119 -13.31 -9.67 -5.28
C VAL A 119 -14.09 -8.83 -4.27
N ARG A 120 -13.50 -7.72 -3.79
CA ARG A 120 -14.03 -6.93 -2.66
C ARG A 120 -14.24 -5.44 -2.96
N ASP A 121 -14.18 -5.04 -4.22
CA ASP A 121 -14.26 -3.64 -4.68
C ASP A 121 -13.37 -2.69 -3.85
N ALA A 122 -12.13 -3.13 -3.62
CA ALA A 122 -11.15 -2.39 -2.81
C ALA A 122 -10.22 -1.55 -3.69
N ILE A 123 -9.64 -0.50 -3.11
CA ILE A 123 -8.59 0.29 -3.76
C ILE A 123 -7.24 -0.18 -3.21
N VAL A 124 -6.32 -0.57 -4.08
CA VAL A 124 -4.97 -0.98 -3.66
C VAL A 124 -4.08 0.24 -3.47
N VAL A 125 -3.22 0.22 -2.46
CA VAL A 125 -2.18 1.24 -2.23
C VAL A 125 -0.83 0.57 -2.27
N THR A 126 -0.01 0.97 -3.25
CA THR A 126 1.37 0.52 -3.44
C THR A 126 2.13 1.58 -4.23
N ASP A 127 3.45 1.59 -4.11
CA ASP A 127 4.32 2.41 -4.97
C ASP A 127 5.08 1.56 -6.00
N ASP A 128 4.74 0.27 -6.14
CA ASP A 128 5.34 -0.62 -7.14
C ASP A 128 4.82 -0.29 -8.55
N LEU A 129 5.72 0.15 -9.43
CA LEU A 129 5.37 0.56 -10.78
C LEU A 129 4.89 -0.60 -11.68
N GLY A 130 5.31 -1.83 -11.38
CA GLY A 130 4.79 -3.03 -12.05
C GLY A 130 3.34 -3.31 -11.66
N MET A 131 3.01 -3.16 -10.38
CA MET A 131 1.62 -3.27 -9.90
C MET A 131 0.72 -2.17 -10.47
N HIS A 132 1.21 -0.93 -10.58
CA HIS A 132 0.47 0.16 -11.22
C HIS A 132 0.19 -0.13 -12.70
N LEU A 133 1.18 -0.64 -13.44
CA LEU A 133 1.00 -1.05 -14.83
C LEU A 133 -0.02 -2.19 -14.97
N LEU A 134 0.05 -3.20 -14.10
CA LEU A 134 -0.89 -4.30 -14.11
C LEU A 134 -2.30 -3.86 -13.72
N ALA A 135 -2.41 -2.92 -12.78
CA ALA A 135 -3.69 -2.35 -12.41
C ALA A 135 -4.31 -1.55 -13.56
N GLU A 136 -3.51 -0.82 -14.33
CA GLU A 136 -3.96 -0.14 -15.56
C GLU A 136 -4.49 -1.14 -16.60
N ASP A 137 -3.76 -2.23 -16.85
CA ASP A 137 -4.15 -3.27 -17.80
C ASP A 137 -5.51 -3.92 -17.49
N PHE A 138 -5.89 -3.97 -16.21
CA PHE A 138 -7.11 -4.62 -15.71
C PHE A 138 -8.13 -3.65 -15.12
N GLU A 139 -7.93 -2.34 -15.31
CA GLU A 139 -8.79 -1.26 -14.78
C GLU A 139 -9.03 -1.36 -13.26
N ILE A 140 -8.03 -1.82 -12.52
CA ILE A 140 -8.07 -1.97 -11.07
C ILE A 140 -7.80 -0.61 -10.39
N PRO A 141 -8.66 -0.18 -9.45
CA PRO A 141 -8.40 1.03 -8.67
C PRO A 141 -7.13 0.89 -7.81
N ILE A 142 -6.16 1.75 -8.07
CA ILE A 142 -4.87 1.78 -7.37
C ILE A 142 -4.45 3.21 -7.03
N TRP A 143 -3.74 3.38 -5.92
CA TRP A 143 -3.12 4.61 -5.49
C TRP A 143 -1.65 4.40 -5.15
N HIS A 144 -0.87 5.45 -5.36
CA HIS A 144 0.41 5.62 -4.69
C HIS A 144 0.23 5.89 -3.19
N GLY A 145 1.27 5.61 -2.40
CA GLY A 145 1.25 5.90 -0.97
C GLY A 145 1.06 7.39 -0.67
N TRP A 146 1.59 8.28 -1.51
CA TRP A 146 1.44 9.72 -1.34
C TRP A 146 0.00 10.19 -1.61
N GLU A 147 -0.75 9.53 -2.49
CA GLU A 147 -2.16 9.84 -2.76
C GLU A 147 -3.03 9.49 -1.58
N LEU A 148 -2.77 8.33 -0.95
CA LEU A 148 -3.39 7.98 0.33
C LEU A 148 -3.10 9.05 1.38
N LEU A 149 -1.83 9.46 1.51
CA LEU A 149 -1.43 10.45 2.48
C LEU A 149 -2.15 11.79 2.27
N ASP A 150 -2.29 12.24 1.03
CA ASP A 150 -3.02 13.48 0.70
C ASP A 150 -4.52 13.38 1.03
N LYS A 151 -5.15 12.22 0.76
CA LYS A 151 -6.55 11.98 1.14
C LYS A 151 -6.75 11.98 2.65
N MET A 152 -5.86 11.34 3.40
CA MET A 152 -5.90 11.35 4.86
C MET A 152 -5.67 12.75 5.44
N ARG A 153 -4.74 13.52 4.86
CA ARG A 153 -4.51 14.93 5.21
C ARG A 153 -5.75 15.79 4.95
N SER A 154 -6.34 15.65 3.77
CA SER A 154 -7.57 16.37 3.40
C SER A 154 -8.76 16.01 4.30
N ALA A 155 -8.80 14.77 4.78
CA ALA A 155 -9.76 14.30 5.79
C ALA A 155 -9.39 14.68 7.24
N LYS A 156 -8.34 15.49 7.45
CA LYS A 156 -7.82 15.90 8.77
C LYS A 156 -7.42 14.73 9.70
N LYS A 157 -7.12 13.56 9.12
CA LYS A 157 -6.58 12.40 9.87
C LYS A 157 -5.08 12.46 10.04
N VAL A 158 -4.39 13.19 9.17
CA VAL A 158 -2.95 13.41 9.21
C VAL A 158 -2.70 14.92 9.19
N SER A 159 -1.89 15.41 10.13
CA SER A 159 -1.52 16.83 10.18
C SER A 159 -0.41 17.16 9.17
N PRO A 160 -0.26 18.43 8.76
CA PRO A 160 0.88 18.87 7.95
C PRO A 160 2.24 18.48 8.53
N GLU A 161 2.41 18.53 9.85
CA GLU A 161 3.64 18.17 10.55
C GLU A 161 3.93 16.68 10.42
N LEU A 162 2.89 15.84 10.53
CA LEU A 162 3.01 14.40 10.36
C LEU A 162 3.36 14.03 8.91
N VAL A 163 2.79 14.74 7.92
CA VAL A 163 3.21 14.59 6.51
C VAL A 163 4.71 14.86 6.38
N ARG A 164 5.23 15.95 6.96
CA ARG A 164 6.66 16.27 6.91
C ARG A 164 7.52 15.20 7.59
N ASP A 165 7.11 14.69 8.76
CA ASP A 165 7.86 13.63 9.45
C ASP A 165 7.90 12.31 8.64
N ILE A 166 6.79 11.95 7.99
CA ILE A 166 6.74 10.79 7.09
C ILE A 166 7.76 10.98 5.95
N TYR A 167 7.74 12.12 5.27
CA TYR A 167 8.72 12.44 4.22
C TYR A 167 10.16 12.37 4.72
N ALA A 168 10.47 13.00 5.86
CA ALA A 168 11.81 12.97 6.45
C ALA A 168 12.25 11.55 6.83
N SER A 169 11.32 10.68 7.21
CA SER A 169 11.64 9.26 7.44
C SER A 169 11.92 8.50 6.16
N LEU A 170 11.13 8.72 5.11
CA LEU A 170 11.35 8.05 3.83
C LEU A 170 12.73 8.42 3.29
N GLU A 171 13.12 9.69 3.39
CA GLU A 171 14.46 10.18 3.02
C GLU A 171 15.56 9.53 3.85
N ARG A 172 15.45 9.54 5.19
CA ARG A 172 16.45 8.91 6.07
C ARG A 172 16.62 7.41 5.84
N ASN A 173 15.55 6.73 5.45
CA ASN A 173 15.56 5.29 5.20
C ASN A 173 15.99 4.91 3.77
N GLY A 174 16.19 5.90 2.89
CA GLY A 174 16.42 5.66 1.46
C GLY A 174 15.19 5.08 0.73
N ASP A 175 13.99 5.27 1.29
CA ASP A 175 12.73 4.71 0.80
C ASP A 175 11.86 5.74 0.04
N LEU A 176 12.35 6.96 -0.18
CA LEU A 176 11.64 8.00 -0.93
C LEU A 176 11.69 7.69 -2.44
N THR A 177 10.57 7.22 -3.00
CA THR A 177 10.48 6.94 -4.44
C THR A 177 10.40 8.24 -5.25
N GLN A 178 10.60 8.13 -6.57
CA GLN A 178 10.47 9.26 -7.49
C GLN A 178 9.07 9.91 -7.46
N THR A 179 8.01 9.10 -7.37
CA THR A 179 6.63 9.62 -7.31
C THR A 179 6.37 10.40 -6.02
N TRP A 180 6.90 9.93 -4.88
CA TRP A 180 6.87 10.68 -3.63
C TRP A 180 7.66 11.99 -3.72
N ALA A 181 8.84 11.99 -4.35
CA ALA A 181 9.64 13.19 -4.55
C ALA A 181 8.93 14.23 -5.42
N GLN A 182 8.29 13.80 -6.51
CA GLN A 182 7.46 14.66 -7.36
C GLN A 182 6.25 15.21 -6.59
N ALA A 183 5.59 14.38 -5.78
CA ALA A 183 4.48 14.83 -4.94
C ALA A 183 4.92 15.85 -3.89
N LYS A 184 6.16 15.77 -3.37
CA LYS A 184 6.72 16.74 -2.42
C LYS A 184 6.74 18.16 -3.00
N THR A 185 7.18 18.30 -4.25
CA THR A 185 7.32 19.60 -4.95
C THR A 185 6.07 20.02 -5.72
N GLY A 186 5.14 19.09 -5.97
CA GLY A 186 3.83 19.37 -6.57
C GLY A 186 2.72 19.44 -5.53
N VAL A 187 2.11 18.30 -5.22
CA VAL A 187 0.92 18.17 -4.35
C VAL A 187 1.13 18.79 -2.97
N PHE A 188 2.30 18.56 -2.36
CA PHE A 188 2.62 19.06 -1.03
C PHE A 188 3.49 20.32 -1.05
N ALA A 189 3.64 21.01 -2.19
CA ALA A 189 4.56 22.14 -2.34
C ALA A 189 4.41 23.19 -1.23
N ARG A 190 3.16 23.56 -0.89
CA ARG A 190 2.86 24.54 0.16
C ARG A 190 3.26 24.09 1.56
N LEU A 191 3.27 22.78 1.83
CA LEU A 191 3.70 22.24 3.11
C LEU A 191 5.21 22.35 3.28
N PHE A 192 5.97 22.27 2.20
CA PHE A 192 7.43 22.30 2.18
C PHE A 192 8.01 23.67 1.79
N ALA A 193 7.19 24.63 1.39
CA ALA A 193 7.62 26.00 1.14
C ALA A 193 8.16 26.64 2.43
N GLY A 194 9.41 27.14 2.39
CA GLY A 194 10.05 27.84 3.51
C GLY A 194 11.10 27.02 4.29
N GLN A 195 11.30 25.75 3.94
CA GLN A 195 12.48 24.99 4.40
C GLN A 195 13.62 25.20 3.40
N LYS A 196 14.39 26.28 3.58
CA LYS A 196 15.73 26.44 3.00
C LYS A 196 16.77 26.11 4.04
#